data_AF-A0A9D1H4F9-F1
#
_entry.id   AF-A0A9D1H4F9-F1
#
_cell.length_a   1.000
_cell.length_b   1.000
_cell.length_c   1.000
_cell.angle_alpha   90.00
_cell.angle_beta   90.00
_cell.angle_gamma   90.00
#
_symmetry.space_group_name_H-M   'P 1'
#
loop_
_entity.id
_entity.type
_entity.pdbx_description
1 polymer ?
#
loop_
_entity_poly.entity_id
_entity_poly.type
_entity_poly.pdbx_seq_one_letter_code
_entity_poly.pdbx_strand_id
1 'polypeptide(L)'
;MRKLISILSAASMLLSFTAAYADDDEARCGFDCRPGTVLMTGSVYVPGLEYPSAVSVRVTDSEGELNYYDIIYTDDSGNAGFTYKNNGESGDYTCSFDISLTGETLTAVYSDFKDKDFLSAFALNAEAFAKNADVSSLKTLIEENDYWLKTDRSVFDTLSVQEEVYKLMTSDNPDYPEASDVKAAFERCAYLENVNKSGSAAVKRLYEDDKSNMLFGLDELIPESGGENVFEKLSESTKNKIYSAAAGTYNNSDTFAADFTEQVLLAAISGAANYNEVKLVLEAYKAAGKISYSNTLDVSDYKSLMGKKLDSYNDVSDAVAELKSSGTNNTGGSGGGGTGGSGGGSFGGGGRDPISVNNAEKPNANQGGNGQTTESKPNVNKYFDDMEETKWALDAVNALYEKGIVNGVSDRTFDPDRGVTRAEMAKMITLAAGVDTQNNNAPGFSDTDENEWYAPYISAAVDEGYFAGYGDGRFGVNDFITREQAATVVYRMLIAARVDLTAGDFVFDDDAELSDWAKNAVYSLYNGGIISGRSNAMFYPSENMTRAESAVLIYKALGALE
;
A
#
# COMPACT_ATOMS: atom_id res chain seq x y z
N MET A 1 32.65 9.25 36.48
CA MET A 1 33.57 8.95 35.36
C MET A 1 33.96 7.46 35.19
N ARG A 2 33.37 6.49 35.91
CA ARG A 2 33.64 5.04 35.70
C ARG A 2 32.43 4.20 35.28
N LYS A 3 31.34 4.82 34.82
CA LYS A 3 30.14 4.12 34.30
C LYS A 3 29.81 4.42 32.83
N LEU A 4 30.69 5.12 32.12
CA LEU A 4 30.49 5.53 30.72
C LEU A 4 31.34 4.72 29.72
N ILE A 5 32.11 3.73 30.18
CA ILE A 5 33.03 2.96 29.33
C ILE A 5 32.52 1.55 29.01
N SER A 6 31.48 1.03 29.68
CA SER A 6 30.94 -0.31 29.36
C SER A 6 29.79 -0.33 28.33
N ILE A 7 29.36 0.83 27.82
CA ILE A 7 28.27 0.90 26.83
C ILE A 7 28.83 0.93 25.40
N LEU A 8 30.10 1.30 25.23
CA LEU A 8 30.77 1.34 23.92
C LEU A 8 31.41 0.01 23.50
N SER A 9 31.33 -1.07 24.30
CA SER A 9 31.89 -2.38 23.91
C SER A 9 30.87 -3.40 23.43
N ALA A 10 29.58 -3.05 23.35
CA ALA A 10 28.56 -3.92 22.74
C ALA A 10 28.43 -3.69 21.22
N ALA A 11 28.92 -2.56 20.70
CA ALA A 11 28.92 -2.23 19.27
C ALA A 11 30.09 -2.87 18.49
N SER A 12 30.71 -3.92 19.02
CA SER A 12 31.79 -4.66 18.34
C SER A 12 31.76 -6.13 18.75
N MET A 13 30.63 -6.79 18.54
CA MET A 13 30.62 -8.24 18.34
C MET A 13 30.60 -8.50 16.83
N LEU A 14 31.81 -8.57 16.26
CA LEU A 14 32.06 -9.46 15.14
C LEU A 14 31.54 -10.84 15.56
N LEU A 15 30.47 -11.33 14.92
CA LEU A 15 30.08 -12.74 15.04
C LEU A 15 31.27 -13.59 14.57
N SER A 16 31.95 -14.21 15.51
CA SER A 16 32.99 -15.19 15.26
C SER A 16 32.37 -16.49 14.79
N PHE A 17 32.71 -16.89 13.57
CA PHE A 17 32.50 -18.17 12.90
C PHE A 17 32.68 -19.38 13.82
N THR A 18 31.67 -20.25 13.92
CA THR A 18 31.83 -21.64 14.35
C THR A 18 32.01 -22.53 13.12
N ALA A 19 33.27 -22.83 12.76
CA ALA A 19 33.58 -23.92 11.85
C ALA A 19 33.28 -25.25 12.58
N ALA A 20 32.41 -26.09 12.02
CA ALA A 20 32.28 -27.47 12.46
C ALA A 20 33.51 -28.25 11.95
N TYR A 21 34.39 -28.66 12.87
CA TYR A 21 35.50 -29.56 12.56
C TYR A 21 34.99 -31.01 12.64
N ALA A 22 35.14 -31.77 11.56
CA ALA A 22 35.18 -33.22 11.65
C ALA A 22 36.57 -33.63 12.13
N ASP A 23 36.63 -34.47 13.16
CA ASP A 23 37.88 -35.00 13.72
C ASP A 23 38.67 -35.78 12.65
N ASP A 24 40.00 -35.62 12.72
CA ASP A 24 41.08 -36.18 11.89
C ASP A 24 41.26 -35.58 10.48
N ASP A 25 42.21 -34.63 10.40
CA ASP A 25 42.97 -34.13 9.25
C ASP A 25 42.45 -34.48 7.83
N GLU A 26 41.62 -33.60 7.26
CA GLU A 26 42.01 -32.74 6.12
C GLU A 26 40.84 -32.17 5.28
N ALA A 27 39.57 -32.42 5.63
CA ALA A 27 38.43 -31.74 5.00
C ALA A 27 37.86 -30.61 5.86
N ARG A 28 37.80 -29.40 5.31
CA ARG A 28 37.26 -28.21 5.98
C ARG A 28 36.03 -27.72 5.26
N CYS A 29 34.94 -27.56 6.00
CA CYS A 29 33.73 -26.87 5.55
C CYS A 29 33.49 -25.63 6.41
N GLY A 30 33.00 -24.56 5.79
CA GLY A 30 32.69 -23.30 6.47
C GLY A 30 31.50 -22.63 5.81
N PHE A 31 30.73 -21.90 6.62
CA PHE A 31 29.54 -21.17 6.20
C PHE A 31 29.77 -19.67 6.39
N ASP A 32 29.50 -18.86 5.35
CA ASP A 32 29.38 -17.40 5.48
C ASP A 32 27.90 -17.00 5.27
N CYS A 33 27.23 -16.66 6.36
CA CYS A 33 25.86 -16.14 6.37
C CYS A 33 25.92 -14.64 6.66
N ARG A 34 25.54 -13.81 5.68
CA ARG A 34 25.48 -12.35 5.85
C ARG A 34 24.06 -11.91 6.22
N PRO A 35 23.88 -10.93 7.14
CA PRO A 35 22.57 -10.34 7.40
C PRO A 35 21.94 -9.84 6.09
N GLY A 36 20.73 -10.32 5.79
CA GLY A 36 19.98 -9.90 4.61
C GLY A 36 20.34 -10.55 3.28
N THR A 37 21.25 -11.52 3.27
CA THR A 37 21.45 -12.39 2.11
C THR A 37 21.28 -13.82 2.53
N VAL A 38 20.22 -14.45 2.04
CA VAL A 38 19.97 -15.88 2.24
C VAL A 38 20.83 -16.69 1.24
N LEU A 39 22.13 -16.45 1.27
CA LEU A 39 23.14 -17.15 0.47
C LEU A 39 23.92 -18.06 1.42
N MET A 40 23.73 -19.36 1.27
CA MET A 40 24.60 -20.34 1.91
C MET A 40 25.79 -20.56 0.99
N THR A 41 26.98 -20.24 1.48
CA THR A 41 28.24 -20.58 0.80
C THR A 41 28.94 -21.66 1.59
N GLY A 42 29.36 -22.71 0.90
CA GLY A 42 30.14 -23.79 1.49
C GLY A 42 31.37 -24.05 0.64
N SER A 43 32.47 -24.41 1.27
CA SER A 43 33.67 -24.91 0.60
C SER A 43 34.04 -26.29 1.13
N VAL A 44 34.69 -27.09 0.30
CA VAL A 44 35.31 -28.35 0.69
C VAL A 44 36.72 -28.40 0.11
N TYR A 45 37.68 -28.83 0.93
CA TYR A 45 39.06 -29.08 0.55
C TYR A 45 39.34 -30.57 0.73
N VAL A 46 39.96 -31.22 -0.25
CA VAL A 46 40.22 -32.66 -0.21
C VAL A 46 41.64 -32.96 -0.73
N PRO A 47 42.58 -33.31 0.15
CA PRO A 47 43.97 -33.53 -0.25
C PRO A 47 44.21 -34.79 -1.07
N GLY A 48 45.14 -34.68 -2.02
CA GLY A 48 45.59 -35.83 -2.80
C GLY A 48 44.66 -36.28 -3.92
N LEU A 49 43.57 -35.55 -4.21
CA LEU A 49 42.75 -35.79 -5.39
C LEU A 49 43.49 -35.41 -6.69
N GLU A 50 43.24 -36.19 -7.74
CA GLU A 50 43.62 -35.78 -9.10
C GLU A 50 42.66 -34.68 -9.60
N TYR A 51 43.21 -33.61 -10.14
CA TYR A 51 42.44 -32.43 -10.56
C TYR A 51 42.15 -32.43 -12.06
N PRO A 52 40.95 -31.99 -12.49
CA PRO A 52 39.76 -31.64 -11.69
C PRO A 52 38.94 -32.88 -11.29
N SER A 53 38.37 -32.87 -10.08
CA SER A 53 37.48 -33.94 -9.57
C SER A 53 36.07 -33.43 -9.31
N ALA A 54 35.06 -34.24 -9.63
CA ALA A 54 33.65 -33.89 -9.41
C ALA A 54 33.21 -34.19 -7.97
N VAL A 55 32.51 -33.24 -7.37
CA VAL A 55 31.92 -33.31 -6.02
C VAL A 55 30.44 -32.96 -6.12
N SER A 56 29.56 -33.82 -5.60
CA SER A 56 28.14 -33.49 -5.54
C SER A 56 27.80 -32.85 -4.20
N VAL A 57 27.11 -31.71 -4.25
CA VAL A 57 26.62 -30.95 -3.11
C VAL A 57 25.12 -31.20 -2.95
N ARG A 58 24.69 -31.45 -1.71
CA ARG A 58 23.27 -31.61 -1.36
C ARG A 58 22.94 -30.74 -0.16
N VAL A 59 21.85 -29.99 -0.22
CA VAL A 59 21.27 -29.31 0.94
C VAL A 59 19.87 -29.87 1.17
N THR A 60 19.65 -30.42 2.36
CA THR A 60 18.33 -30.89 2.81
C THR A 60 17.84 -30.07 4.00
N ASP A 61 16.53 -29.96 4.18
CA ASP A 61 15.96 -29.38 5.40
C ASP A 61 15.92 -30.38 6.57
N SER A 62 15.29 -29.97 7.67
CA SER A 62 15.09 -30.74 8.90
C SER A 62 14.24 -31.99 8.73
N GLU A 63 13.41 -32.05 7.70
CA GLU A 63 12.58 -33.22 7.36
C GLU A 63 13.31 -34.19 6.41
N GLY A 64 14.45 -33.75 5.86
CA GLY A 64 15.29 -34.52 4.95
C GLY A 64 14.95 -34.32 3.47
N GLU A 65 14.08 -33.36 3.15
CA GLU A 65 13.71 -33.04 1.76
C GLU A 65 14.83 -32.25 1.08
N LEU A 66 15.09 -32.59 -0.20
CA LEU A 66 16.20 -32.04 -0.97
C LEU A 66 15.85 -30.67 -1.54
N ASN A 67 16.48 -29.63 -0.99
CA ASN A 67 16.24 -28.24 -1.38
C ASN A 67 17.25 -27.72 -2.42
N TYR A 68 18.45 -28.29 -2.47
CA TYR A 68 19.46 -27.94 -3.46
C TYR A 68 20.38 -29.10 -3.79
N TYR A 69 20.72 -29.23 -5.07
CA TYR A 69 21.65 -30.22 -5.59
C TYR A 69 22.49 -29.60 -6.71
N ASP A 70 23.80 -29.78 -6.63
CA ASP A 70 24.70 -29.40 -7.73
C ASP A 70 25.92 -30.33 -7.79
N ILE A 71 26.58 -30.37 -8.95
CA ILE A 71 27.87 -31.04 -9.14
C ILE A 71 28.91 -29.98 -9.47
N ILE A 72 29.81 -29.74 -8.53
CA ILE A 72 30.89 -28.77 -8.65
C ILE A 72 32.23 -29.49 -8.88
N TYR A 73 33.19 -28.78 -9.49
CA TYR A 73 34.53 -29.31 -9.75
C TYR A 73 35.55 -28.62 -8.85
N THR A 74 36.51 -29.39 -8.35
CA THR A 74 37.63 -28.83 -7.60
C THR A 74 38.55 -27.98 -8.48
N ASP A 75 39.07 -26.90 -7.90
CA ASP A 75 40.15 -26.09 -8.49
C ASP A 75 41.52 -26.80 -8.41
N ASP A 76 42.55 -26.20 -8.99
CA ASP A 76 43.93 -26.73 -9.00
C ASP A 76 44.54 -26.88 -7.59
N SER A 77 43.89 -26.30 -6.57
CA SER A 77 44.26 -26.39 -5.17
C SER A 77 43.34 -27.35 -4.39
N GLY A 78 42.44 -28.06 -5.05
CA GLY A 78 41.53 -29.03 -4.43
C GLY A 78 40.36 -28.44 -3.66
N ASN A 79 40.06 -27.15 -3.87
CA ASN A 79 38.90 -26.51 -3.29
C ASN A 79 37.71 -26.57 -4.24
N ALA A 80 36.54 -26.88 -3.71
CA ALA A 80 35.28 -26.71 -4.42
C ALA A 80 34.33 -25.86 -3.56
N GLY A 81 33.72 -24.84 -4.17
CA GLY A 81 32.77 -23.94 -3.50
C GLY A 81 31.42 -23.93 -4.20
N PHE A 82 30.34 -23.75 -3.45
CA PHE A 82 28.99 -23.59 -3.99
C PHE A 82 28.25 -22.42 -3.35
N THR A 83 27.14 -22.02 -3.96
CA THR A 83 26.24 -21.00 -3.42
C THR A 83 24.79 -21.42 -3.63
N TYR A 84 24.06 -21.57 -2.52
CA TYR A 84 22.62 -21.87 -2.52
C TYR A 84 21.83 -20.67 -2.01
N LYS A 85 20.79 -20.27 -2.76
CA LYS A 85 19.86 -19.21 -2.35
C LYS A 85 18.64 -19.85 -1.67
N ASN A 86 18.51 -19.72 -0.36
CA ASN A 86 17.28 -20.09 0.34
C ASN A 86 16.31 -18.88 0.25
N ASN A 87 15.02 -19.10 0.03
CA ASN A 87 14.05 -18.01 -0.19
C ASN A 87 13.47 -17.42 1.10
N GLY A 88 14.22 -17.46 2.21
CA GLY A 88 13.77 -16.96 3.52
C GLY A 88 13.02 -18.00 4.36
N GLU A 89 13.08 -19.26 3.96
CA GLU A 89 12.51 -20.38 4.71
C GLU A 89 13.43 -20.73 5.88
N SER A 90 12.81 -20.84 7.04
CA SER A 90 13.52 -20.83 8.31
C SER A 90 13.33 -22.16 9.02
N GLY A 91 14.44 -22.81 9.39
CA GLY A 91 14.50 -24.20 9.84
C GLY A 91 15.95 -24.71 9.92
N ASP A 92 16.15 -25.96 10.34
CA ASP A 92 17.46 -26.60 10.37
C ASP A 92 17.82 -27.15 8.98
N TYR A 93 19.07 -27.00 8.57
CA TYR A 93 19.53 -27.50 7.27
C TYR A 93 20.76 -28.40 7.42
N THR A 94 20.79 -29.47 6.65
CA THR A 94 21.95 -30.35 6.54
C THR A 94 22.58 -30.19 5.17
N CYS A 95 23.84 -29.78 5.14
CA CYS A 95 24.62 -29.75 3.90
C CYS A 95 25.53 -30.97 3.86
N SER A 96 25.48 -31.74 2.78
CA SER A 96 26.33 -32.91 2.56
C SER A 96 27.09 -32.80 1.25
N PHE A 97 28.36 -33.21 1.27
CA PHE A 97 29.22 -33.30 0.09
C PHE A 97 29.54 -34.78 -0.14
N ASP A 98 29.10 -35.33 -1.27
CA ASP A 98 29.50 -36.67 -1.70
C ASP A 98 30.65 -36.55 -2.72
N ILE A 99 31.81 -37.10 -2.37
CA ILE A 99 32.99 -37.09 -3.24
C ILE A 99 32.91 -38.32 -4.14
N SER A 100 32.63 -38.08 -5.43
CA SER A 100 32.22 -39.13 -6.38
C SER A 100 33.27 -40.23 -6.62
N LEU A 101 34.54 -39.97 -6.30
CA LEU A 101 35.67 -40.86 -6.57
C LEU A 101 36.12 -41.70 -5.36
N THR A 102 35.90 -41.22 -4.13
CA THR A 102 36.26 -41.95 -2.89
C THR A 102 35.07 -42.68 -2.28
N GLY A 103 33.84 -42.28 -2.62
CA GLY A 103 32.62 -42.80 -2.02
C GLY A 103 32.39 -42.31 -0.59
N GLU A 104 33.18 -41.32 -0.14
CA GLU A 104 33.04 -40.70 1.17
C GLU A 104 32.02 -39.55 1.12
N THR A 105 31.17 -39.50 2.14
CA THR A 105 30.22 -38.40 2.37
C THR A 105 30.68 -37.62 3.58
N LEU A 106 30.90 -36.31 3.38
CA LEU A 106 31.16 -35.38 4.47
C LEU A 106 29.88 -34.60 4.74
N THR A 107 29.40 -34.65 5.98
CA THR A 107 28.18 -33.96 6.40
C THR A 107 28.51 -32.83 7.35
N ALA A 108 28.05 -31.64 7.02
CA ALA A 108 28.06 -30.48 7.87
C ALA A 108 26.63 -30.17 8.30
N VAL A 109 26.35 -30.30 9.59
CA VAL A 109 25.05 -29.96 10.16
C VAL A 109 25.10 -28.48 10.55
N TYR A 110 24.21 -27.68 9.98
CA TYR A 110 24.06 -26.28 10.32
C TYR A 110 22.70 -26.08 11.00
N SER A 111 22.75 -25.94 12.33
CA SER A 111 21.58 -25.73 13.17
C SER A 111 21.69 -24.37 13.85
N ASP A 112 21.34 -23.29 13.16
CA ASP A 112 20.97 -22.04 13.83
C ASP A 112 20.30 -21.03 12.87
N PHE A 113 18.98 -21.12 12.68
CA PHE A 113 18.21 -19.94 12.26
C PHE A 113 16.75 -20.02 12.73
N LYS A 114 16.40 -19.18 13.73
CA LYS A 114 15.12 -18.43 13.86
C LYS A 114 15.16 -17.50 15.08
N ASP A 115 14.83 -16.23 14.87
CA ASP A 115 13.94 -15.35 15.69
C ASP A 115 14.18 -15.12 17.22
N LYS A 116 14.95 -15.95 17.91
CA LYS A 116 14.99 -15.97 19.38
C LYS A 116 15.87 -14.86 19.96
N ASP A 117 16.93 -14.49 19.23
CA ASP A 117 17.78 -13.36 19.59
C ASP A 117 17.11 -12.02 19.24
N PHE A 118 16.25 -11.98 18.21
CA PHE A 118 15.41 -10.84 17.87
C PHE A 118 14.39 -10.54 18.98
N LEU A 119 13.60 -11.55 19.40
CA LEU A 119 12.60 -11.38 20.45
C LEU A 119 13.22 -11.12 21.82
N SER A 120 14.34 -11.78 22.14
CA SER A 120 15.02 -11.55 23.42
C SER A 120 15.68 -10.16 23.47
N ALA A 121 16.29 -9.69 22.37
CA ALA A 121 16.90 -8.35 22.32
C ALA A 121 15.86 -7.22 22.23
N PHE A 122 14.78 -7.40 21.45
CA PHE A 122 13.68 -6.45 21.36
C PHE A 122 12.91 -6.37 22.68
N ALA A 123 12.59 -7.50 23.33
CA ALA A 123 11.92 -7.53 24.63
C ALA A 123 12.82 -7.04 25.79
N LEU A 124 14.11 -7.40 25.85
CA LEU A 124 15.04 -6.87 26.87
C LEU A 124 15.27 -5.36 26.70
N ASN A 125 15.32 -4.86 25.46
CA ASN A 125 15.37 -3.43 25.19
C ASN A 125 14.03 -2.77 25.57
N ALA A 126 12.89 -3.30 25.13
CA ALA A 126 11.56 -2.78 25.44
C ALA A 126 11.27 -2.76 26.96
N GLU A 127 11.69 -3.77 27.72
CA GLU A 127 11.54 -3.85 29.18
C GLU A 127 12.46 -2.84 29.93
N ALA A 128 13.63 -2.50 29.35
CA ALA A 128 14.47 -1.41 29.82
C ALA A 128 13.91 -0.02 29.43
N PHE A 129 13.23 0.09 28.28
CA PHE A 129 12.63 1.32 27.75
C PHE A 129 11.30 1.67 28.41
N ALA A 130 10.39 0.72 28.68
CA ALA A 130 9.10 0.96 29.33
C ALA A 130 9.24 1.58 30.74
N LYS A 131 10.41 1.44 31.38
CA LYS A 131 10.72 2.10 32.66
C LYS A 131 11.10 3.58 32.56
N ASN A 132 11.47 4.11 31.38
CA ASN A 132 11.99 5.47 31.21
C ASN A 132 11.66 6.17 29.85
N ALA A 133 10.86 5.59 28.95
CA ALA A 133 10.80 6.00 27.54
C ALA A 133 10.23 7.40 27.30
N ASP A 134 11.02 8.24 26.62
CA ASP A 134 10.54 9.36 25.80
C ASP A 134 10.40 8.91 24.33
N VAL A 135 9.65 9.66 23.53
CA VAL A 135 9.42 9.40 22.10
C VAL A 135 10.73 9.28 21.30
N SER A 136 11.77 10.01 21.73
CA SER A 136 13.11 9.96 21.11
C SER A 136 13.75 8.58 21.22
N SER A 137 13.58 7.91 22.36
CA SER A 137 14.14 6.57 22.60
C SER A 137 13.43 5.49 21.78
N LEU A 138 12.12 5.63 21.57
CA LEU A 138 11.34 4.75 20.68
C LEU A 138 11.74 4.96 19.22
N LYS A 139 11.94 6.20 18.81
CA LYS A 139 12.44 6.53 17.47
C LYS A 139 13.77 5.84 17.18
N THR A 140 14.73 5.95 18.10
CA THR A 140 16.04 5.29 17.97
C THR A 140 15.89 3.77 17.84
N LEU A 141 15.05 3.13 18.65
CA LEU A 141 14.83 1.69 18.58
C LEU A 141 14.26 1.25 17.22
N ILE A 142 13.33 2.02 16.67
CA ILE A 142 12.74 1.79 15.36
C ILE A 142 13.76 2.01 14.23
N GLU A 143 14.60 3.04 14.35
CA GLU A 143 15.69 3.34 13.41
C GLU A 143 16.79 2.27 13.44
N GLU A 144 17.16 1.76 14.61
CA GLU A 144 18.17 0.71 14.75
C GLU A 144 17.72 -0.66 14.22
N ASN A 145 16.41 -0.88 14.12
CA ASN A 145 15.81 -2.14 13.65
C ASN A 145 15.12 -1.99 12.28
N ASP A 146 15.55 -0.98 11.52
CA ASP A 146 14.98 -0.53 10.25
C ASP A 146 14.62 -1.66 9.30
N TYR A 147 15.65 -2.45 9.03
CA TYR A 147 15.69 -3.50 8.04
C TYR A 147 14.57 -4.54 8.20
N TRP A 148 14.08 -4.72 9.43
CA TRP A 148 13.15 -5.78 9.79
C TRP A 148 11.68 -5.35 9.75
N LEU A 149 11.38 -4.07 9.99
CA LEU A 149 10.00 -3.57 10.02
C LEU A 149 9.36 -3.48 8.63
N LYS A 150 10.17 -3.34 7.56
CA LYS A 150 9.73 -3.27 6.15
C LYS A 150 8.49 -2.36 5.95
N THR A 151 8.44 -1.24 6.65
CA THR A 151 7.32 -0.28 6.63
C THR A 151 7.84 1.12 6.38
N ASP A 152 7.01 1.98 5.79
CA ASP A 152 7.30 3.40 5.66
C ASP A 152 7.40 4.02 7.05
N ARG A 153 8.51 4.71 7.33
CA ARG A 153 8.77 5.40 8.61
C ARG A 153 8.52 6.88 8.57
N SER A 154 8.28 7.45 7.40
CA SER A 154 7.92 8.87 7.30
C SER A 154 6.66 9.17 8.13
N VAL A 155 5.79 8.16 8.28
CA VAL A 155 4.61 8.21 9.13
C VAL A 155 4.94 8.20 10.64
N PHE A 156 6.11 7.73 11.07
CA PHE A 156 6.47 7.65 12.50
C PHE A 156 6.54 9.02 13.18
N ASP A 157 6.88 10.06 12.43
CA ASP A 157 6.91 11.43 12.96
C ASP A 157 5.48 11.98 13.17
N THR A 158 4.43 11.25 12.79
CA THR A 158 3.06 11.58 13.14
C THR A 158 2.74 11.21 14.58
N LEU A 159 2.02 12.10 15.27
CA LEU A 159 1.59 11.87 16.65
C LEU A 159 0.70 10.62 16.77
N SER A 160 -0.10 10.32 15.75
CA SER A 160 -0.98 9.14 15.70
C SER A 160 -0.20 7.82 15.74
N VAL A 161 0.87 7.71 14.94
CA VAL A 161 1.74 6.51 14.96
C VAL A 161 2.43 6.36 16.29
N GLN A 162 2.92 7.48 16.85
CA GLN A 162 3.59 7.47 18.15
C GLN A 162 2.65 6.99 19.25
N GLU A 163 1.40 7.46 19.28
CA GLU A 163 0.40 7.02 20.27
C GLU A 163 0.00 5.55 20.09
N GLU A 164 -0.22 5.10 18.86
CA GLU A 164 -0.66 3.72 18.57
C GLU A 164 0.44 2.69 18.88
N VAL A 165 1.69 2.97 18.47
CA VAL A 165 2.85 2.14 18.80
C VAL A 165 3.20 2.21 20.29
N TYR A 166 3.07 3.38 20.93
CA TYR A 166 3.33 3.54 22.37
C TYR A 166 2.36 2.71 23.21
N LYS A 167 1.06 2.69 22.87
CA LYS A 167 0.04 1.86 23.55
C LYS A 167 0.37 0.37 23.51
N LEU A 168 0.81 -0.14 22.36
CA LEU A 168 1.24 -1.54 22.23
C LEU A 168 2.42 -1.88 23.15
N MET A 169 3.30 -0.91 23.37
CA MET A 169 4.59 -1.11 24.04
C MET A 169 4.57 -0.89 25.56
N THR A 170 3.54 -0.26 26.17
CA THR A 170 3.71 0.31 27.52
C THR A 170 2.70 0.00 28.64
N SER A 171 1.55 -0.65 28.47
CA SER A 171 0.74 -0.94 29.69
C SER A 171 -0.30 -2.07 29.68
N ASP A 172 -0.78 -2.58 28.55
CA ASP A 172 -1.95 -3.49 28.58
C ASP A 172 -1.70 -4.88 27.98
N ASN A 173 -0.47 -5.20 27.54
CA ASN A 173 -0.12 -6.49 26.96
C ASN A 173 0.91 -7.24 27.85
N PRO A 174 0.49 -8.22 28.67
CA PRO A 174 1.37 -8.91 29.62
C PRO A 174 2.43 -9.80 28.95
N ASP A 175 2.26 -10.13 27.67
CA ASP A 175 3.13 -11.03 26.92
C ASP A 175 4.10 -10.30 25.96
N TYR A 176 4.08 -8.95 25.97
CA TYR A 176 4.74 -8.08 24.99
C TYR A 176 4.23 -8.28 23.55
N PRO A 177 4.08 -7.21 22.74
CA PRO A 177 3.54 -7.34 21.39
C PRO A 177 4.50 -8.11 20.46
N GLU A 178 3.95 -8.97 19.60
CA GLU A 178 4.73 -9.59 18.53
C GLU A 178 5.16 -8.52 17.50
N ALA A 179 6.22 -8.79 16.73
CA ALA A 179 6.66 -7.87 15.67
C ALA A 179 5.59 -7.63 14.60
N SER A 180 4.73 -8.63 14.38
CA SER A 180 3.52 -8.56 13.56
C SER A 180 2.54 -7.48 14.07
N ASP A 181 2.37 -7.35 15.38
CA ASP A 181 1.45 -6.37 16.00
C ASP A 181 1.97 -4.95 15.84
N VAL A 182 3.28 -4.75 16.07
CA VAL A 182 3.94 -3.45 15.88
C VAL A 182 3.87 -3.05 14.40
N LYS A 183 4.18 -3.98 13.49
CA LYS A 183 4.04 -3.75 12.05
C LYS A 183 2.61 -3.39 11.66
N ALA A 184 1.61 -4.10 12.18
CA ALA A 184 0.21 -3.82 11.91
C ALA A 184 -0.19 -2.41 12.38
N ALA A 185 0.34 -1.90 13.49
CA ALA A 185 0.11 -0.52 13.93
C ALA A 185 0.69 0.52 12.97
N PHE A 186 1.91 0.30 12.48
CA PHE A 186 2.50 1.15 11.44
C PHE A 186 1.64 1.17 10.17
N GLU A 187 1.20 -0.01 9.71
CA GLU A 187 0.38 -0.14 8.52
C GLU A 187 -0.97 0.55 8.70
N ARG A 188 -1.68 0.34 9.82
CA ARG A 188 -2.96 1.03 10.12
C ARG A 188 -2.82 2.54 10.08
N CYS A 189 -1.77 3.07 10.70
CA CYS A 189 -1.55 4.51 10.69
C CYS A 189 -1.23 5.06 9.29
N ALA A 190 -0.47 4.33 8.47
CA ALA A 190 -0.20 4.74 7.09
C ALA A 190 -1.50 4.79 6.25
N TYR A 191 -2.38 3.79 6.42
CA TYR A 191 -3.71 3.82 5.81
C TYR A 191 -4.57 4.99 6.33
N LEU A 192 -4.51 5.28 7.63
CA LEU A 192 -5.24 6.39 8.23
C LEU A 192 -4.76 7.74 7.72
N GLU A 193 -3.44 7.91 7.54
CA GLU A 193 -2.87 9.12 6.95
C GLU A 193 -3.35 9.31 5.51
N ASN A 194 -3.48 8.22 4.75
CA ASN A 194 -4.08 8.25 3.41
C ASN A 194 -5.58 8.63 3.46
N VAL A 195 -6.36 8.11 4.41
CA VAL A 195 -7.76 8.55 4.63
C VAL A 195 -7.81 10.05 4.92
N ASN A 196 -6.96 10.54 5.83
CA ASN A 196 -6.89 11.94 6.23
C ASN A 196 -6.49 12.87 5.07
N LYS A 197 -5.69 12.40 4.12
CA LYS A 197 -5.20 13.19 2.96
C LYS A 197 -6.11 13.10 1.73
N SER A 198 -6.59 11.90 1.41
CA SER A 198 -7.23 11.57 0.14
C SER A 198 -8.74 11.37 0.25
N GLY A 199 -9.30 11.42 1.46
CA GLY A 199 -10.74 11.41 1.71
C GLY A 199 -11.41 10.14 1.19
N SER A 200 -12.55 10.30 0.51
CA SER A 200 -13.45 9.19 0.17
C SER A 200 -12.83 8.10 -0.70
N ALA A 201 -11.90 8.46 -1.58
CA ALA A 201 -11.19 7.49 -2.41
C ALA A 201 -10.26 6.58 -1.59
N ALA A 202 -9.65 7.12 -0.51
CA ALA A 202 -8.84 6.32 0.39
C ALA A 202 -9.69 5.44 1.30
N VAL A 203 -10.85 5.92 1.77
CA VAL A 203 -11.81 5.09 2.52
C VAL A 203 -12.28 3.91 1.67
N LYS A 204 -12.60 4.16 0.39
CA LYS A 204 -12.99 3.11 -0.56
C LYS A 204 -11.88 2.06 -0.71
N ARG A 205 -10.65 2.49 -1.02
CA ARG A 205 -9.50 1.58 -1.17
C ARG A 205 -9.21 0.80 0.10
N LEU A 206 -9.29 1.45 1.27
CA LEU A 206 -9.04 0.80 2.56
C LEU A 206 -10.05 -0.33 2.80
N TYR A 207 -11.32 -0.10 2.49
CA TYR A 207 -12.35 -1.12 2.65
C TYR A 207 -12.27 -2.24 1.59
N GLU A 208 -12.00 -1.89 0.32
CA GLU A 208 -11.95 -2.86 -0.78
C GLU A 208 -10.66 -3.69 -0.85
N ASP A 209 -9.59 -3.26 -0.17
CA ASP A 209 -8.37 -4.05 -0.03
C ASP A 209 -8.47 -4.98 1.20
N ASP A 210 -8.45 -6.30 0.96
CA ASP A 210 -8.63 -7.33 1.98
C ASP A 210 -7.64 -7.17 3.15
N LYS A 211 -6.40 -6.78 2.86
CA LYS A 211 -5.37 -6.60 3.89
C LYS A 211 -5.72 -5.41 4.79
N SER A 212 -6.02 -4.24 4.25
CA SER A 212 -6.38 -3.09 5.08
C SER A 212 -7.73 -3.24 5.76
N ASN A 213 -8.73 -3.85 5.13
CA ASN A 213 -10.00 -4.13 5.78
C ASN A 213 -9.79 -5.05 7.01
N MET A 214 -9.03 -6.13 6.85
CA MET A 214 -8.67 -7.03 7.96
C MET A 214 -7.87 -6.32 9.07
N LEU A 215 -6.95 -5.42 8.71
CA LEU A 215 -6.18 -4.65 9.69
C LEU A 215 -7.07 -3.76 10.58
N PHE A 216 -8.14 -3.19 10.02
CA PHE A 216 -9.08 -2.33 10.76
C PHE A 216 -10.31 -3.10 11.31
N GLY A 217 -10.48 -4.37 10.94
CA GLY A 217 -11.60 -5.21 11.35
C GLY A 217 -12.98 -4.68 10.90
N LEU A 218 -13.06 -3.96 9.77
CA LEU A 218 -14.30 -3.28 9.39
C LEU A 218 -15.44 -4.27 9.11
N ASP A 219 -15.16 -5.38 8.43
CA ASP A 219 -16.15 -6.41 8.17
C ASP A 219 -16.71 -7.06 9.45
N GLU A 220 -15.88 -7.22 10.47
CA GLU A 220 -16.32 -7.78 11.76
C GLU A 220 -17.17 -6.78 12.56
N LEU A 221 -16.93 -5.48 12.38
CA LEU A 221 -17.66 -4.42 13.07
C LEU A 221 -19.03 -4.13 12.45
N ILE A 222 -19.21 -4.43 11.16
CA ILE A 222 -20.47 -4.23 10.43
C ILE A 222 -21.41 -5.42 10.71
N PRO A 223 -22.64 -5.17 11.17
CA PRO A 223 -23.63 -6.23 11.37
C PRO A 223 -23.91 -7.07 10.11
N GLU A 224 -24.10 -8.37 10.32
CA GLU A 224 -24.51 -9.29 9.26
C GLU A 224 -26.04 -9.40 9.12
N SER A 225 -26.48 -9.75 7.92
CA SER A 225 -27.85 -10.19 7.66
C SER A 225 -27.85 -11.34 6.67
N GLY A 226 -28.26 -12.54 7.11
CA GLY A 226 -28.27 -13.73 6.26
C GLY A 226 -26.87 -14.26 5.91
N GLY A 227 -25.91 -14.14 6.84
CA GLY A 227 -24.56 -14.72 6.73
C GLY A 227 -23.56 -13.91 5.90
N GLU A 228 -23.90 -12.67 5.57
CA GLU A 228 -23.04 -11.71 4.88
C GLU A 228 -23.20 -10.36 5.56
N ASN A 229 -22.14 -9.55 5.56
CA ASN A 229 -22.18 -8.19 6.08
C ASN A 229 -23.23 -7.36 5.29
N VAL A 230 -23.91 -6.42 5.96
CA VAL A 230 -24.96 -5.62 5.29
C VAL A 230 -24.45 -4.59 4.30
N PHE A 231 -23.22 -4.10 4.48
CA PHE A 231 -22.59 -3.16 3.57
C PHE A 231 -22.43 -3.76 2.17
N GLU A 232 -22.05 -5.03 2.07
CA GLU A 232 -21.85 -5.75 0.80
C GLU A 232 -23.12 -5.91 -0.03
N LYS A 233 -24.28 -5.84 0.61
CA LYS A 233 -25.59 -5.93 -0.02
C LYS A 233 -26.14 -4.60 -0.54
N LEU A 234 -25.43 -3.50 -0.29
CA LEU A 234 -25.84 -2.16 -0.72
C LEU A 234 -25.47 -1.93 -2.18
N SER A 235 -26.26 -1.10 -2.86
CA SER A 235 -25.89 -0.64 -4.20
C SER A 235 -24.61 0.21 -4.19
N GLU A 236 -23.91 0.20 -5.32
CA GLU A 236 -22.69 0.98 -5.52
C GLU A 236 -22.90 2.48 -5.27
N SER A 237 -24.09 3.01 -5.58
CA SER A 237 -24.42 4.41 -5.28
C SER A 237 -24.44 4.70 -3.78
N THR A 238 -24.95 3.78 -2.98
CA THR A 238 -25.02 3.90 -1.52
C THR A 238 -23.64 3.68 -0.89
N LYS A 239 -22.88 2.67 -1.35
CA LYS A 239 -21.48 2.45 -0.92
C LYS A 239 -20.62 3.72 -1.11
N ASN A 240 -20.71 4.36 -2.28
CA ASN A 240 -19.98 5.60 -2.56
C ASN A 240 -20.37 6.79 -1.64
N LYS A 241 -21.62 6.85 -1.18
CA LYS A 241 -22.04 7.86 -0.19
C LYS A 241 -21.48 7.56 1.19
N ILE A 242 -21.40 6.29 1.58
CA ILE A 242 -20.78 5.88 2.85
C ILE A 242 -19.29 6.22 2.83
N TYR A 243 -18.56 5.88 1.77
CA TYR A 243 -17.15 6.27 1.62
C TYR A 243 -16.95 7.78 1.70
N SER A 244 -17.88 8.55 1.14
CA SER A 244 -17.86 10.01 1.21
C SER A 244 -18.16 10.55 2.60
N ALA A 245 -19.03 9.89 3.36
CA ALA A 245 -19.41 10.29 4.70
C ALA A 245 -18.34 9.94 5.75
N ALA A 246 -17.66 8.79 5.59
CA ALA A 246 -16.54 8.36 6.42
C ALA A 246 -15.19 8.99 5.99
N ALA A 247 -15.21 9.93 5.05
CA ALA A 247 -14.03 10.72 4.71
C ALA A 247 -13.85 11.82 5.77
N GLY A 248 -12.90 11.63 6.66
CA GLY A 248 -12.66 12.51 7.80
C GLY A 248 -11.20 12.62 8.18
N THR A 249 -10.94 13.23 9.33
CA THR A 249 -9.63 13.26 9.96
C THR A 249 -9.66 12.48 11.25
N TYR A 250 -8.83 11.45 11.34
CA TYR A 250 -8.78 10.53 12.46
C TYR A 250 -7.37 10.45 13.01
N ASN A 251 -7.26 10.37 14.34
CA ASN A 251 -5.97 10.31 15.03
C ASN A 251 -5.59 8.88 15.42
N ASN A 252 -6.52 7.91 15.33
CA ASN A 252 -6.25 6.50 15.56
C ASN A 252 -7.23 5.62 14.79
N SER A 253 -6.81 4.39 14.55
CA SER A 253 -7.55 3.38 13.80
C SER A 253 -8.93 3.06 14.41
N ASP A 254 -9.05 2.95 15.74
CA ASP A 254 -10.31 2.66 16.43
C ASP A 254 -11.40 3.70 16.14
N THR A 255 -11.04 4.99 16.18
CA THR A 255 -11.99 6.09 15.93
C THR A 255 -12.48 6.11 14.49
N PHE A 256 -11.62 5.77 13.53
CA PHE A 256 -12.03 5.63 12.14
C PHE A 256 -12.96 4.42 11.94
N ALA A 257 -12.59 3.26 12.49
CA ALA A 257 -13.39 2.05 12.36
C ALA A 257 -14.80 2.23 12.98
N ALA A 258 -14.88 2.90 14.12
CA ALA A 258 -16.13 3.24 14.79
C ALA A 258 -17.01 4.18 13.92
N ASP A 259 -16.43 5.27 13.42
CA ASP A 259 -17.16 6.22 12.57
C ASP A 259 -17.58 5.58 11.24
N PHE A 260 -16.69 4.85 10.56
CA PHE A 260 -17.04 4.11 9.33
C PHE A 260 -18.27 3.22 9.56
N THR A 261 -18.27 2.45 10.65
CA THR A 261 -19.38 1.58 11.01
C THR A 261 -20.69 2.35 11.27
N GLU A 262 -20.61 3.55 11.86
CA GLU A 262 -21.78 4.41 12.06
C GLU A 262 -22.27 5.03 10.74
N GLN A 263 -21.34 5.45 9.86
CA GLN A 263 -21.67 6.00 8.55
C GLN A 263 -22.36 4.99 7.63
N VAL A 264 -22.09 3.68 7.77
CA VAL A 264 -22.86 2.64 7.05
C VAL A 264 -24.35 2.76 7.34
N LEU A 265 -24.76 3.08 8.57
CA LEU A 265 -26.16 3.33 8.92
C LEU A 265 -26.64 4.71 8.45
N LEU A 266 -25.93 5.77 8.81
CA LEU A 266 -26.38 7.15 8.59
C LEU A 266 -26.44 7.51 7.09
N ALA A 267 -25.41 7.14 6.33
CA ALA A 267 -25.36 7.40 4.89
C ALA A 267 -26.28 6.47 4.10
N ALA A 268 -26.57 5.25 4.59
CA ALA A 268 -27.63 4.42 4.02
C ALA A 268 -29.01 5.07 4.20
N ILE A 269 -29.33 5.64 5.36
CA ILE A 269 -30.63 6.32 5.57
C ILE A 269 -30.74 7.58 4.70
N SER A 270 -29.73 8.44 4.72
CA SER A 270 -29.74 9.71 3.98
C SER A 270 -29.59 9.53 2.46
N GLY A 271 -29.01 8.41 2.03
CA GLY A 271 -28.51 8.21 0.67
C GLY A 271 -29.01 6.99 -0.07
N ALA A 272 -29.80 6.10 0.55
CA ALA A 272 -30.24 4.85 -0.09
C ALA A 272 -30.92 5.05 -1.45
N ALA A 273 -30.66 4.11 -2.36
CA ALA A 273 -31.31 4.08 -3.66
C ALA A 273 -32.80 3.71 -3.56
N ASN A 274 -33.17 2.92 -2.53
CA ASN A 274 -34.52 2.43 -2.32
C ASN A 274 -34.78 2.07 -0.84
N TYR A 275 -36.04 1.87 -0.47
CA TYR A 275 -36.41 1.60 0.93
C TYR A 275 -35.92 0.22 1.44
N ASN A 276 -35.59 -0.74 0.55
CA ASN A 276 -35.11 -2.04 0.98
C ASN A 276 -33.69 -1.93 1.57
N GLU A 277 -32.85 -1.04 1.07
CA GLU A 277 -31.52 -0.76 1.64
C GLU A 277 -31.64 -0.16 3.04
N VAL A 278 -32.53 0.82 3.23
CA VAL A 278 -32.80 1.39 4.56
C VAL A 278 -33.30 0.31 5.52
N LYS A 279 -34.25 -0.52 5.06
CA LYS A 279 -34.76 -1.64 5.86
C LYS A 279 -33.65 -2.60 6.27
N LEU A 280 -32.82 -3.02 5.30
CA LEU A 280 -31.75 -3.98 5.51
C LEU A 280 -30.79 -3.53 6.61
N VAL A 281 -30.26 -2.31 6.50
CA VAL A 281 -29.27 -1.78 7.44
C VAL A 281 -29.91 -1.52 8.81
N LEU A 282 -31.12 -0.95 8.85
CA LEU A 282 -31.80 -0.65 10.10
C LEU A 282 -32.16 -1.92 10.89
N GLU A 283 -32.57 -3.00 10.22
CA GLU A 283 -32.89 -4.27 10.87
C GLU A 283 -31.63 -4.97 11.41
N ALA A 284 -30.54 -4.98 10.65
CA ALA A 284 -29.28 -5.58 11.09
C ALA A 284 -28.66 -4.84 12.27
N TYR A 285 -28.64 -3.50 12.24
CA TYR A 285 -28.10 -2.69 13.35
C TYR A 285 -28.95 -2.82 14.62
N LYS A 286 -30.27 -3.00 14.49
CA LYS A 286 -31.14 -3.34 15.62
C LYS A 286 -30.85 -4.73 16.17
N ALA A 287 -30.69 -5.73 15.30
CA ALA A 287 -30.40 -7.11 15.70
C ALA A 287 -29.04 -7.22 16.42
N ALA A 288 -28.05 -6.46 15.98
CA ALA A 288 -26.74 -6.33 16.63
C ALA A 288 -26.77 -5.48 17.91
N GLY A 289 -27.91 -4.91 18.29
CA GLY A 289 -28.06 -4.10 19.50
C GLY A 289 -27.39 -2.72 19.45
N LYS A 290 -26.98 -2.24 18.26
CA LYS A 290 -26.36 -0.92 18.08
C LYS A 290 -27.38 0.23 18.14
N ILE A 291 -28.62 -0.05 17.76
CA ILE A 291 -29.76 0.87 17.86
C ILE A 291 -30.94 0.15 18.50
N SER A 292 -31.88 0.90 19.09
CA SER A 292 -33.03 0.31 19.79
C SER A 292 -34.31 1.10 19.56
N TYR A 293 -35.36 0.38 19.15
CA TYR A 293 -36.72 0.92 19.04
C TYR A 293 -37.75 -0.21 19.18
N SER A 294 -38.88 0.10 19.81
CA SER A 294 -39.98 -0.86 20.06
C SER A 294 -40.98 -0.94 18.90
N ASN A 295 -40.92 0.02 17.98
CA ASN A 295 -41.84 0.13 16.86
C ASN A 295 -41.62 -0.97 15.81
N THR A 296 -42.67 -1.72 15.46
CA THR A 296 -42.75 -2.41 14.16
C THR A 296 -42.92 -1.35 13.07
N LEU A 297 -42.09 -1.41 12.04
CA LEU A 297 -42.08 -0.48 10.92
C LEU A 297 -42.69 -1.12 9.68
N ASP A 298 -43.42 -0.34 8.90
CA ASP A 298 -43.95 -0.73 7.60
C ASP A 298 -43.19 -0.07 6.44
N VAL A 299 -43.60 -0.38 5.20
CA VAL A 299 -42.95 0.17 3.99
C VAL A 299 -43.01 1.69 3.93
N SER A 300 -44.07 2.31 4.45
CA SER A 300 -44.21 3.78 4.47
C SER A 300 -43.27 4.42 5.48
N ASP A 301 -43.04 3.78 6.62
CA ASP A 301 -42.06 4.20 7.62
C ASP A 301 -40.65 4.24 7.04
N TYR A 302 -40.19 3.16 6.40
CA TYR A 302 -38.86 3.11 5.76
C TYR A 302 -38.69 4.19 4.69
N LYS A 303 -39.73 4.41 3.86
CA LYS A 303 -39.72 5.49 2.86
C LYS A 303 -39.65 6.88 3.48
N SER A 304 -40.27 7.09 4.64
CA SER A 304 -40.24 8.38 5.34
C SER A 304 -38.88 8.68 5.97
N LEU A 305 -38.07 7.64 6.25
CA LEU A 305 -36.70 7.77 6.75
C LEU A 305 -35.71 8.10 5.64
N MET A 306 -35.96 7.64 4.41
CA MET A 306 -35.08 7.90 3.26
C MET A 306 -34.82 9.40 3.08
N GLY A 307 -33.55 9.77 2.96
CA GLY A 307 -33.14 11.16 2.75
C GLY A 307 -33.08 12.02 4.02
N LYS A 308 -33.45 11.48 5.19
CA LYS A 308 -33.23 12.19 6.46
C LYS A 308 -31.73 12.26 6.76
N LYS A 309 -31.28 13.43 7.19
CA LYS A 309 -29.94 13.64 7.76
C LYS A 309 -30.04 13.44 9.26
N LEU A 310 -29.25 12.50 9.77
CA LEU A 310 -29.19 12.09 11.17
C LEU A 310 -27.70 12.00 11.51
N ASP A 311 -27.34 12.38 12.73
CA ASP A 311 -25.94 12.59 13.10
C ASP A 311 -25.40 11.48 14.01
N SER A 312 -26.27 10.61 14.55
CA SER A 312 -25.88 9.52 15.45
C SER A 312 -26.86 8.34 15.48
N TYR A 313 -26.41 7.20 16.05
CA TYR A 313 -27.27 6.07 16.40
C TYR A 313 -28.51 6.44 17.23
N ASN A 314 -28.36 7.42 18.12
CA ASN A 314 -29.47 7.90 18.96
C ASN A 314 -30.49 8.67 18.13
N ASP A 315 -30.05 9.54 17.22
CA ASP A 315 -30.96 10.28 16.33
C ASP A 315 -31.75 9.34 15.43
N VAL A 316 -31.14 8.23 15.00
CA VAL A 316 -31.86 7.16 14.28
C VAL A 316 -32.91 6.51 15.17
N SER A 317 -32.55 6.15 16.39
CA SER A 317 -33.49 5.52 17.34
C SER A 317 -34.67 6.44 17.66
N ASP A 318 -34.42 7.74 17.85
CA ASP A 318 -35.43 8.75 18.12
C ASP A 318 -36.31 9.02 16.90
N ALA A 319 -35.72 9.19 15.71
CA ALA A 319 -36.47 9.37 14.47
C ALA A 319 -37.42 8.19 14.20
N VAL A 320 -36.98 6.96 14.48
CA VAL A 320 -37.82 5.75 14.34
C VAL A 320 -38.91 5.68 15.42
N ALA A 321 -38.61 6.13 16.65
CA ALA A 321 -39.60 6.20 17.73
C ALA A 321 -40.74 7.17 17.41
N GLU A 322 -40.45 8.29 16.73
CA GLU A 322 -41.41 9.33 16.37
C GLU A 322 -42.41 8.94 15.28
N LEU A 323 -42.10 7.97 14.41
CA LEU A 323 -42.95 7.58 13.27
C LEU A 323 -44.34 7.07 13.69
N LYS A 324 -44.48 6.51 14.89
CA LYS A 324 -45.80 6.11 15.42
C LYS A 324 -46.60 7.24 16.05
N SER A 325 -46.01 8.41 16.34
CA SER A 325 -46.76 9.55 16.87
C SER A 325 -47.71 10.16 15.84
N SER A 326 -47.45 9.93 14.54
CA SER A 326 -48.26 10.44 13.42
C SER A 326 -49.45 9.55 13.07
N GLY A 327 -49.59 8.36 13.70
CA GLY A 327 -50.63 7.37 13.44
C GLY A 327 -51.91 7.49 14.28
N THR A 328 -51.98 8.45 15.21
CA THR A 328 -53.21 8.71 15.98
C THR A 328 -53.67 10.14 15.77
N ASN A 329 -54.46 10.36 14.72
CA ASN A 329 -55.67 11.18 14.76
C ASN A 329 -56.31 11.26 13.37
N ASN A 330 -57.29 10.40 13.11
CA ASN A 330 -58.57 10.90 12.62
C ASN A 330 -59.65 9.82 12.74
N THR A 331 -60.65 10.08 13.60
CA THR A 331 -62.02 10.33 13.16
C THR A 331 -62.89 10.68 14.35
N GLY A 332 -63.45 11.89 14.35
CA GLY A 332 -64.53 12.26 15.28
C GLY A 332 -64.67 13.76 15.51
N GLY A 333 -64.87 14.55 14.44
CA GLY A 333 -65.00 16.00 14.56
C GLY A 333 -65.89 16.61 13.49
N SER A 334 -67.19 16.35 13.59
CA SER A 334 -68.25 17.13 12.95
C SER A 334 -68.30 18.54 13.57
N GLY A 335 -68.44 19.59 12.77
CA GLY A 335 -68.74 20.93 13.29
C GLY A 335 -68.49 22.06 12.30
N GLY A 336 -69.48 22.35 11.46
CA GLY A 336 -69.59 23.62 10.75
C GLY A 336 -70.23 24.72 11.60
N GLY A 337 -69.92 25.97 11.25
CA GLY A 337 -70.47 27.22 11.80
C GLY A 337 -69.56 27.86 12.84
N GLY A 338 -69.26 29.17 12.86
CA GLY A 338 -69.65 30.33 12.08
C GLY A 338 -69.17 31.59 12.82
N THR A 339 -68.73 32.59 12.07
CA THR A 339 -68.75 34.06 12.35
C THR A 339 -68.17 34.66 13.66
N GLY A 340 -67.28 35.66 13.50
CA GLY A 340 -67.39 36.94 14.23
C GLY A 340 -66.13 37.68 14.71
N GLY A 341 -65.76 38.77 14.01
CA GLY A 341 -65.16 40.03 14.53
C GLY A 341 -63.66 40.04 14.89
N SER A 342 -62.75 40.80 14.25
CA SER A 342 -62.59 42.25 13.98
C SER A 342 -61.83 43.06 15.04
N GLY A 343 -60.70 43.65 14.62
CA GLY A 343 -60.06 44.87 15.15
C GLY A 343 -58.96 44.66 16.20
N GLY A 344 -57.77 45.26 16.17
CA GLY A 344 -57.18 46.32 15.33
C GLY A 344 -56.19 47.17 16.16
N GLY A 345 -55.02 47.50 15.58
CA GLY A 345 -54.08 48.56 16.01
C GLY A 345 -53.21 48.26 17.26
N SER A 346 -52.09 48.93 17.54
CA SER A 346 -51.30 49.96 16.86
C SER A 346 -50.01 50.18 17.67
N PHE A 347 -49.03 50.83 17.05
CA PHE A 347 -47.63 51.03 17.43
C PHE A 347 -47.33 51.95 18.65
N GLY A 348 -46.12 51.78 19.19
CA GLY A 348 -45.30 52.79 19.90
C GLY A 348 -45.29 52.65 21.43
N GLY A 349 -44.18 52.69 22.17
CA GLY A 349 -42.78 52.99 21.90
C GLY A 349 -42.13 53.57 23.18
N GLY A 350 -40.90 53.14 23.51
CA GLY A 350 -40.00 53.76 24.51
C GLY A 350 -40.14 53.22 25.95
N GLY A 351 -39.11 52.80 26.66
CA GLY A 351 -37.65 52.84 26.45
C GLY A 351 -36.97 52.98 27.83
N ARG A 352 -35.90 52.22 28.07
CA ARG A 352 -34.75 52.52 28.95
C ARG A 352 -33.73 51.36 28.86
N ASP A 353 -32.71 51.59 28.04
CA ASP A 353 -31.38 50.94 27.98
C ASP A 353 -30.56 51.23 29.27
N PRO A 354 -29.34 50.68 29.52
CA PRO A 354 -28.43 50.00 28.57
C PRO A 354 -27.70 48.75 29.10
N ILE A 355 -27.04 48.00 28.20
CA ILE A 355 -25.62 47.57 28.27
C ILE A 355 -25.27 46.90 26.91
N SER A 356 -24.36 47.56 26.19
CA SER A 356 -23.52 46.97 25.13
C SER A 356 -22.27 46.42 25.82
N VAL A 357 -21.70 45.28 25.40
CA VAL A 357 -20.53 45.18 24.47
C VAL A 357 -20.22 43.71 24.13
N ASN A 358 -19.88 43.49 22.86
CA ASN A 358 -18.97 42.50 22.24
C ASN A 358 -18.32 41.37 23.06
N ASN A 359 -18.32 40.20 22.41
CA ASN A 359 -17.22 39.25 22.19
C ASN A 359 -16.33 38.84 23.38
N ALA A 360 -16.45 37.57 23.83
CA ALA A 360 -15.36 36.82 24.45
C ALA A 360 -15.66 35.31 24.49
N GLU A 361 -14.66 34.52 24.12
CA GLU A 361 -14.49 33.07 24.22
C GLU A 361 -14.71 32.50 25.64
N LYS A 362 -14.72 31.15 25.77
CA LYS A 362 -13.96 30.40 26.80
C LYS A 362 -14.12 28.86 26.68
N PRO A 363 -13.20 28.03 27.23
CA PRO A 363 -11.85 28.34 27.73
C PRO A 363 -10.73 27.39 27.21
N ASN A 364 -9.53 27.95 27.07
CA ASN A 364 -8.26 27.21 27.16
C ASN A 364 -7.58 27.55 28.50
N ALA A 365 -7.06 26.53 29.18
CA ALA A 365 -5.87 26.59 30.03
C ALA A 365 -5.19 25.22 29.90
N ASN A 366 -3.90 25.06 29.59
CA ASN A 366 -2.78 25.95 29.84
C ASN A 366 -1.60 25.68 28.88
N GLN A 367 -0.85 26.74 28.59
CA GLN A 367 0.24 26.81 27.60
C GLN A 367 1.59 26.22 28.05
N GLY A 368 2.37 25.85 27.02
CA GLY A 368 3.80 26.19 26.88
C GLY A 368 4.42 25.38 25.75
N GLY A 369 5.05 25.90 24.70
CA GLY A 369 5.31 27.26 24.21
C GLY A 369 6.10 27.15 22.89
N ASN A 370 5.93 28.16 22.02
CA ASN A 370 6.77 28.52 20.85
C ASN A 370 6.97 27.51 19.69
N GLY A 371 6.07 27.58 18.70
CA GLY A 371 6.36 28.25 17.42
C GLY A 371 7.12 27.49 16.35
N GLN A 372 6.39 26.86 15.43
CA GLN A 372 6.52 27.11 13.98
C GLN A 372 5.28 26.61 13.24
N THR A 373 4.61 27.53 12.55
CA THR A 373 3.53 27.23 11.60
C THR A 373 4.09 26.47 10.39
N THR A 374 3.57 25.29 10.10
CA THR A 374 3.61 24.73 8.74
C THR A 374 2.17 24.64 8.23
N GLU A 375 1.86 25.56 7.33
CA GLU A 375 0.62 25.60 6.57
C GLU A 375 0.40 24.26 5.85
N SER A 376 -0.74 23.61 6.07
CA SER A 376 -1.24 22.57 5.20
C SER A 376 -1.57 23.20 3.85
N LYS A 377 -0.71 22.98 2.84
CA LYS A 377 -1.03 23.35 1.47
C LYS A 377 -2.17 22.46 0.96
N PRO A 378 -3.15 23.01 0.22
CA PRO A 378 -4.07 22.19 -0.56
C PRO A 378 -3.26 21.41 -1.60
N ASN A 379 -3.71 20.21 -2.01
CA ASN A 379 -3.22 19.60 -3.26
C ASN A 379 -3.71 20.46 -4.42
N VAL A 380 -2.99 21.55 -4.67
CA VAL A 380 -3.21 22.47 -5.77
C VAL A 380 -2.47 21.88 -6.95
N ASN A 381 -3.20 21.67 -8.04
CA ASN A 381 -2.65 21.44 -9.34
C ASN A 381 -1.58 22.50 -9.67
N LYS A 382 -0.31 22.11 -9.52
CA LYS A 382 0.83 23.05 -9.43
C LYS A 382 1.23 23.58 -10.81
N TYR A 383 1.06 22.76 -11.85
CA TYR A 383 1.66 22.99 -13.15
C TYR A 383 0.66 23.10 -14.32
N PHE A 384 -0.44 22.32 -14.34
CA PHE A 384 -1.26 22.16 -15.55
C PHE A 384 -2.76 22.23 -15.30
N ASP A 385 -3.47 23.26 -15.75
CA ASP A 385 -4.88 23.53 -15.38
C ASP A 385 -5.89 22.44 -15.73
N ASP A 386 -5.59 21.57 -16.70
CA ASP A 386 -6.47 20.58 -17.30
C ASP A 386 -6.45 19.19 -16.62
N MET A 387 -5.90 19.10 -15.41
CA MET A 387 -5.81 17.84 -14.65
C MET A 387 -6.97 17.62 -13.67
N GLU A 388 -8.01 18.46 -13.66
CA GLU A 388 -9.10 18.38 -12.67
C GLU A 388 -9.91 17.07 -12.76
N GLU A 389 -10.22 16.61 -13.97
CA GLU A 389 -10.92 15.35 -14.22
C GLU A 389 -9.96 14.13 -14.17
N THR A 390 -8.65 14.37 -14.19
CA THR A 390 -7.58 13.36 -14.22
C THR A 390 -6.75 13.39 -12.93
N LYS A 391 -7.38 13.69 -11.78
CA LYS A 391 -6.69 13.78 -10.48
C LYS A 391 -5.96 12.50 -10.08
N TRP A 392 -6.40 11.34 -10.58
CA TRP A 392 -5.75 10.05 -10.37
C TRP A 392 -4.32 9.97 -10.93
N ALA A 393 -3.98 10.78 -11.95
CA ALA A 393 -2.65 10.85 -12.55
C ALA A 393 -1.82 12.04 -12.03
N LEU A 394 -2.40 12.92 -11.20
CA LEU A 394 -1.81 14.21 -10.87
C LEU A 394 -0.44 14.09 -10.19
N ASP A 395 -0.28 13.16 -9.25
CA ASP A 395 0.98 12.95 -8.54
C ASP A 395 2.07 12.42 -9.48
N ALA A 396 1.70 11.45 -10.35
CA ALA A 396 2.61 10.92 -11.36
C ALA A 396 3.06 12.02 -12.34
N VAL A 397 2.12 12.83 -12.84
CA VAL A 397 2.43 13.93 -13.76
C VAL A 397 3.32 14.98 -13.09
N ASN A 398 3.03 15.37 -11.85
CA ASN A 398 3.84 16.34 -11.11
C ASN A 398 5.26 15.81 -10.85
N ALA A 399 5.39 14.57 -10.37
CA ALA A 399 6.68 13.96 -10.07
C ALA A 399 7.54 13.80 -11.33
N LEU A 400 6.94 13.31 -12.43
CA LEU A 400 7.66 13.16 -13.69
C LEU A 400 8.00 14.51 -14.33
N TYR A 401 7.17 15.54 -14.15
CA TYR A 401 7.49 16.90 -14.60
C TYR A 401 8.69 17.47 -13.83
N GLU A 402 8.72 17.29 -12.51
CA GLU A 402 9.84 17.72 -11.66
C GLU A 402 11.14 16.98 -11.97
N LYS A 403 11.06 15.70 -12.38
CA LYS A 403 12.19 14.92 -12.89
C LYS A 403 12.54 15.24 -14.36
N GLY A 404 11.80 16.12 -15.04
CA GLY A 404 12.03 16.51 -16.44
C GLY A 404 11.68 15.44 -17.48
N ILE A 405 10.96 14.38 -17.07
CA ILE A 405 10.61 13.23 -17.91
C ILE A 405 9.40 13.55 -18.80
N VAL A 406 8.40 14.24 -18.25
CA VAL A 406 7.24 14.72 -19.00
C VAL A 406 7.21 16.25 -19.03
N ASN A 407 6.60 16.81 -20.07
CA ASN A 407 6.38 18.25 -20.23
C ASN A 407 4.95 18.50 -20.72
N GLY A 408 4.39 19.68 -20.43
CA GLY A 408 3.10 20.10 -21.00
C GLY A 408 3.15 20.30 -22.51
N VAL A 409 1.99 20.24 -23.17
CA VAL A 409 1.84 20.66 -24.57
C VAL A 409 1.83 22.19 -24.70
N SER A 410 1.58 22.88 -23.59
CA SER A 410 1.77 24.32 -23.40
C SER A 410 2.17 24.62 -21.95
N ASP A 411 2.47 25.88 -21.63
CA ASP A 411 2.89 26.32 -20.28
C ASP A 411 1.98 25.85 -19.15
N ARG A 412 0.67 25.71 -19.41
CA ARG A 412 -0.34 25.32 -18.39
C ARG A 412 -1.28 24.21 -18.85
N THR A 413 -0.94 23.48 -19.90
CA THR A 413 -1.79 22.38 -20.43
C THR A 413 -0.97 21.11 -20.55
N PHE A 414 -1.42 20.05 -19.91
CA PHE A 414 -0.79 18.73 -20.00
C PHE A 414 -1.37 17.88 -21.15
N ASP A 415 -2.66 18.04 -21.44
CA ASP A 415 -3.47 17.26 -22.38
C ASP A 415 -3.54 15.76 -22.00
N PRO A 416 -4.16 15.42 -20.85
CA PRO A 416 -4.06 14.08 -20.25
C PRO A 416 -4.62 12.95 -21.11
N ASP A 417 -5.66 13.22 -21.91
CA ASP A 417 -6.36 12.22 -22.71
C ASP A 417 -5.76 12.00 -24.11
N ARG A 418 -4.83 12.87 -24.54
CA ARG A 418 -4.19 12.73 -25.85
C ARG A 418 -3.34 11.46 -25.89
N GLY A 419 -3.40 10.75 -27.01
CA GLY A 419 -2.54 9.60 -27.27
C GLY A 419 -1.05 9.94 -27.19
N VAL A 420 -0.24 8.96 -26.82
CA VAL A 420 1.22 9.04 -26.83
C VAL A 420 1.77 8.29 -28.03
N THR A 421 2.61 8.94 -28.82
CA THR A 421 3.32 8.30 -29.93
C THR A 421 4.45 7.41 -29.43
N ARG A 422 4.87 6.43 -30.22
CA ARG A 422 6.02 5.57 -29.89
C ARG A 422 7.31 6.37 -29.70
N ALA A 423 7.52 7.43 -30.48
CA ALA A 423 8.67 8.33 -30.32
C ALA A 423 8.65 9.08 -28.98
N GLU A 424 7.48 9.58 -28.57
CA GLU A 424 7.31 10.24 -27.27
C GLU A 424 7.50 9.25 -26.11
N MET A 425 6.99 8.02 -26.22
CA MET A 425 7.25 6.98 -25.20
C MET A 425 8.73 6.62 -25.10
N ALA A 426 9.44 6.48 -26.22
CA ALA A 426 10.89 6.23 -26.22
C ALA A 426 11.66 7.33 -25.48
N LYS A 427 11.29 8.60 -25.71
CA LYS A 427 11.84 9.74 -24.96
C LYS A 427 11.54 9.64 -23.46
N MET A 428 10.29 9.38 -23.08
CA MET A 428 9.95 9.33 -21.65
C MET A 428 10.68 8.19 -20.92
N ILE A 429 10.80 7.01 -21.55
CA ILE A 429 11.48 5.84 -20.98
C ILE A 429 12.99 6.05 -20.85
N THR A 430 13.64 6.62 -21.88
CA THR A 430 15.09 6.89 -21.81
C THR A 430 15.45 7.94 -20.77
N LEU A 431 14.62 8.98 -20.62
CA LEU A 431 14.75 9.96 -19.55
C LEU A 431 14.51 9.33 -18.17
N ALA A 432 13.48 8.48 -18.04
CA ALA A 432 13.19 7.77 -16.79
C ALA A 432 14.33 6.83 -16.37
N ALA A 433 14.91 6.10 -17.32
CA ALA A 433 16.04 5.20 -17.09
C ALA A 433 17.40 5.93 -16.93
N GLY A 434 17.45 7.25 -17.12
CA GLY A 434 18.68 8.03 -16.99
C GLY A 434 19.74 7.72 -18.06
N VAL A 435 19.32 7.26 -19.24
CA VAL A 435 20.22 6.86 -20.33
C VAL A 435 20.84 8.09 -21.00
N ASP A 436 22.13 8.03 -21.30
CA ASP A 436 22.81 9.09 -22.05
C ASP A 436 22.32 9.10 -23.51
N THR A 437 21.88 10.28 -23.95
CA THR A 437 21.32 10.52 -25.30
C THR A 437 22.27 11.32 -26.19
N GLN A 438 23.43 11.74 -25.68
CA GLN A 438 24.35 12.65 -26.37
C GLN A 438 25.28 11.96 -27.38
N ASN A 439 25.45 10.63 -27.30
CA ASN A 439 26.48 9.89 -28.04
C ASN A 439 25.93 8.78 -28.95
N ASN A 440 24.65 8.81 -29.30
CA ASN A 440 24.01 7.71 -30.01
C ASN A 440 24.07 7.86 -31.53
N ASN A 441 24.20 6.72 -32.21
CA ASN A 441 24.20 6.67 -33.68
C ASN A 441 22.79 6.96 -34.23
N ALA A 442 22.67 7.13 -35.55
CA ALA A 442 21.34 7.21 -36.16
C ALA A 442 20.58 5.89 -35.91
N PRO A 443 19.29 5.94 -35.52
CA PRO A 443 18.53 4.75 -35.11
C PRO A 443 18.27 3.75 -36.24
N GLY A 444 18.59 4.10 -37.49
CA GLY A 444 18.65 3.16 -38.62
C GLY A 444 17.29 2.73 -39.18
N PHE A 445 16.19 3.37 -38.77
CA PHE A 445 14.85 3.10 -39.32
C PHE A 445 14.53 3.99 -40.51
N SER A 446 13.72 3.48 -41.43
CA SER A 446 13.36 4.16 -42.68
C SER A 446 12.44 5.37 -42.50
N ASP A 447 11.75 5.46 -41.36
CA ASP A 447 10.82 6.53 -40.97
C ASP A 447 11.36 7.42 -39.86
N THR A 448 12.67 7.35 -39.56
CA THR A 448 13.35 8.25 -38.63
C THR A 448 14.25 9.22 -39.37
N ASP A 449 14.08 10.52 -39.13
CA ASP A 449 15.05 11.55 -39.54
C ASP A 449 16.07 11.75 -38.41
N GLU A 450 17.37 11.64 -38.73
CA GLU A 450 18.47 11.78 -37.77
C GLU A 450 18.58 13.18 -37.15
N ASN A 451 17.97 14.19 -37.79
CA ASN A 451 18.00 15.58 -37.32
C ASN A 451 16.77 15.95 -36.46
N GLU A 452 15.82 15.03 -36.31
CA GLU A 452 14.61 15.28 -35.52
C GLU A 452 14.80 15.03 -34.04
N TRP A 453 13.97 15.69 -33.23
CA TRP A 453 14.09 15.69 -31.76
C TRP A 453 14.04 14.29 -31.14
N TYR A 454 13.36 13.34 -31.80
CA TYR A 454 13.18 11.97 -31.31
C TYR A 454 14.37 11.06 -31.60
N ALA A 455 15.22 11.40 -32.57
CA ALA A 455 16.29 10.53 -33.04
C ALA A 455 17.25 10.04 -31.93
N PRO A 456 17.79 10.91 -31.05
CA PRO A 456 18.72 10.46 -30.02
C PRO A 456 18.05 9.55 -28.98
N TYR A 457 16.76 9.79 -28.68
CA TYR A 457 16.00 8.97 -27.73
C TYR A 457 15.64 7.60 -28.30
N ILE A 458 15.24 7.55 -29.58
CA ILE A 458 14.93 6.28 -30.24
C ILE A 458 16.19 5.41 -30.33
N SER A 459 17.34 5.99 -30.71
CA SER A 459 18.58 5.22 -30.75
C SER A 459 18.94 4.68 -29.37
N ALA A 460 18.94 5.52 -28.33
CA ALA A 460 19.26 5.08 -26.97
C ALA A 460 18.33 3.94 -26.50
N ALA A 461 17.02 4.10 -26.72
CA ALA A 461 16.03 3.12 -26.31
C ALA A 461 16.20 1.76 -27.02
N VAL A 462 16.66 1.77 -28.27
CA VAL A 462 16.92 0.54 -29.04
C VAL A 462 18.26 -0.08 -28.66
N ASP A 463 19.30 0.73 -28.46
CA ASP A 463 20.63 0.27 -28.05
C ASP A 463 20.60 -0.40 -26.66
N GLU A 464 19.81 0.14 -25.73
CA GLU A 464 19.56 -0.45 -24.41
C GLU A 464 18.57 -1.63 -24.45
N GLY A 465 17.97 -1.92 -25.62
CA GLY A 465 17.04 -3.04 -25.80
C GLY A 465 15.64 -2.81 -25.23
N TYR A 466 15.28 -1.58 -24.86
CA TYR A 466 13.94 -1.25 -24.36
C TYR A 466 12.91 -1.26 -25.49
N PHE A 467 13.28 -0.74 -26.66
CA PHE A 467 12.44 -0.64 -27.84
C PHE A 467 12.93 -1.52 -28.99
N ALA A 468 11.99 -1.85 -29.88
CA ALA A 468 12.28 -2.44 -31.19
C ALA A 468 11.35 -1.82 -32.24
N GLY A 469 11.81 -1.80 -33.50
CA GLY A 469 10.96 -1.47 -34.65
C GLY A 469 9.97 -2.59 -34.99
N TYR A 470 9.11 -2.36 -35.98
CA TYR A 470 8.07 -3.34 -36.36
C TYR A 470 8.60 -4.55 -37.15
N GLY A 471 9.88 -4.57 -37.51
CA GLY A 471 10.51 -5.64 -38.30
C GLY A 471 10.39 -5.45 -39.82
N ASP A 472 9.64 -4.45 -40.28
CA ASP A 472 9.53 -4.03 -41.69
C ASP A 472 10.50 -2.90 -42.07
N GLY A 473 11.43 -2.57 -41.17
CA GLY A 473 12.37 -1.45 -41.31
C GLY A 473 11.84 -0.11 -40.82
N ARG A 474 10.63 -0.05 -40.22
CA ARG A 474 10.08 1.15 -39.58
C ARG A 474 10.12 1.06 -38.06
N PHE A 475 10.23 2.22 -37.41
CA PHE A 475 10.04 2.39 -35.98
C PHE A 475 8.56 2.66 -35.63
N GLY A 476 7.85 3.41 -36.49
CA GLY A 476 6.51 3.93 -36.22
C GLY A 476 6.53 5.24 -35.45
N VAL A 477 7.36 6.22 -35.83
CA VAL A 477 7.63 7.43 -35.02
C VAL A 477 6.37 8.21 -34.63
N ASN A 478 5.37 8.24 -35.51
CA ASN A 478 4.10 8.96 -35.31
C ASN A 478 2.93 8.05 -34.91
N ASP A 479 3.17 6.73 -34.83
CA ASP A 479 2.13 5.78 -34.48
C ASP A 479 1.89 5.85 -32.96
N PHE A 480 0.62 5.84 -32.55
CA PHE A 480 0.28 5.77 -31.13
C PHE A 480 0.70 4.42 -30.56
N ILE A 481 1.27 4.45 -29.35
CA ILE A 481 1.70 3.23 -28.68
C ILE A 481 0.51 2.54 -28.03
N THR A 482 0.37 1.25 -28.27
CA THR A 482 -0.68 0.43 -27.62
C THR A 482 -0.29 0.06 -26.20
N ARG A 483 -1.29 -0.32 -25.40
CA ARG A 483 -1.11 -0.73 -24.00
C ARG A 483 -0.14 -1.92 -23.87
N GLU A 484 -0.28 -2.94 -24.71
CA GLU A 484 0.63 -4.10 -24.70
C GLU A 484 2.07 -3.76 -25.13
N GLN A 485 2.24 -2.78 -26.01
CA GLN A 485 3.57 -2.30 -26.42
C GLN A 485 4.23 -1.50 -25.30
N ALA A 486 3.48 -0.59 -24.67
CA ALA A 486 3.96 0.20 -23.55
C ALA A 486 4.37 -0.68 -22.35
N ALA A 487 3.56 -1.70 -22.03
CA ALA A 487 3.89 -2.70 -21.01
C ALA A 487 5.20 -3.43 -21.36
N THR A 488 5.35 -3.91 -22.59
CA THR A 488 6.57 -4.62 -23.01
C THR A 488 7.83 -3.77 -22.93
N VAL A 489 7.73 -2.49 -23.30
CA VAL A 489 8.85 -1.54 -23.21
C VAL A 489 9.25 -1.30 -21.75
N VAL A 490 8.28 -1.05 -20.87
CA VAL A 490 8.54 -0.80 -19.44
C VAL A 490 9.11 -2.05 -18.77
N TYR A 491 8.58 -3.22 -19.09
CA TYR A 491 9.13 -4.49 -18.62
C TYR A 491 10.60 -4.66 -19.01
N ARG A 492 10.95 -4.42 -20.28
CA ARG A 492 12.34 -4.50 -20.74
C ARG A 492 13.26 -3.53 -20.02
N MET A 493 12.81 -2.30 -19.81
CA MET A 493 13.54 -1.29 -19.03
C MET A 493 13.84 -1.81 -17.60
N LEU A 494 12.83 -2.36 -16.91
CA LEU A 494 12.98 -2.86 -15.55
C LEU A 494 13.88 -4.12 -15.46
N ILE A 495 13.75 -5.04 -16.43
CA ILE A 495 14.64 -6.22 -16.50
C ILE A 495 16.08 -5.82 -16.79
N ALA A 496 16.31 -4.83 -17.66
CA ALA A 496 17.64 -4.29 -17.92
C ALA A 496 18.25 -3.68 -16.66
N ALA A 497 17.43 -3.02 -15.84
CA ALA A 497 17.80 -2.50 -14.52
C ALA A 497 17.90 -3.56 -13.42
N ARG A 498 17.75 -4.86 -13.75
CA ARG A 498 17.83 -6.01 -12.83
C ARG A 498 16.75 -6.02 -11.74
N VAL A 499 15.60 -5.39 -12.00
CA VAL A 499 14.42 -5.54 -11.15
C VAL A 499 13.89 -6.97 -11.30
N ASP A 500 13.68 -7.65 -10.18
CA ASP A 500 13.15 -9.01 -10.17
C ASP A 500 11.62 -8.96 -10.37
N LEU A 501 11.20 -9.25 -11.60
CA LEU A 501 9.79 -9.31 -11.98
C LEU A 501 9.46 -10.70 -12.48
N THR A 502 8.57 -11.38 -11.77
CA THR A 502 8.07 -12.72 -12.13
C THR A 502 6.63 -12.61 -12.62
N ALA A 503 6.30 -13.37 -13.66
CA ALA A 503 4.91 -13.50 -14.11
C ALA A 503 4.06 -14.12 -13.00
N GLY A 504 2.90 -13.52 -12.71
CA GLY A 504 1.90 -14.09 -11.81
C GLY A 504 0.95 -15.04 -12.53
N ASP A 505 0.12 -15.73 -11.75
CA ASP A 505 -0.90 -16.68 -12.25
C ASP A 505 -2.20 -15.99 -12.71
N PHE A 506 -2.34 -14.69 -12.46
CA PHE A 506 -3.51 -13.92 -12.85
C PHE A 506 -3.54 -13.67 -14.36
N VAL A 507 -4.70 -13.90 -14.97
CA VAL A 507 -4.93 -13.73 -16.40
C VAL A 507 -6.13 -12.79 -16.58
N PHE A 508 -5.97 -11.78 -17.44
CA PHE A 508 -7.05 -10.86 -17.79
C PHE A 508 -8.12 -11.54 -18.65
N ASP A 509 -9.37 -11.07 -18.54
CA ASP A 509 -10.51 -11.64 -19.26
C ASP A 509 -10.35 -11.54 -20.80
N ASP A 510 -9.57 -10.58 -21.27
CA ASP A 510 -9.20 -10.37 -22.68
C ASP A 510 -7.80 -10.89 -23.04
N ASP A 511 -7.25 -11.87 -22.30
CA ASP A 511 -5.94 -12.47 -22.60
C ASP A 511 -5.86 -13.09 -24.02
N ALA A 512 -6.99 -13.50 -24.59
CA ALA A 512 -7.03 -13.97 -25.97
C ALA A 512 -6.68 -12.88 -27.00
N GLU A 513 -6.79 -11.60 -26.63
CA GLU A 513 -6.42 -10.44 -27.46
C GLU A 513 -4.97 -10.00 -27.23
N LEU A 514 -4.30 -10.48 -26.17
CA LEU A 514 -2.89 -10.20 -25.92
C LEU A 514 -2.02 -10.93 -26.92
N SER A 515 -1.11 -10.20 -27.54
CA SER A 515 -0.07 -10.81 -28.35
C SER A 515 0.85 -11.70 -27.50
N ASP A 516 1.24 -12.87 -28.00
CA ASP A 516 2.11 -13.82 -27.29
C ASP A 516 3.41 -13.19 -26.76
N TRP A 517 3.98 -12.24 -27.52
CA TRP A 517 5.21 -11.53 -27.14
C TRP A 517 5.02 -10.54 -25.99
N ALA A 518 3.79 -10.12 -25.70
CA ALA A 518 3.46 -9.17 -24.64
C ALA A 518 3.04 -9.85 -23.32
N LYS A 519 2.57 -11.10 -23.37
CA LYS A 519 1.98 -11.81 -22.22
C LYS A 519 2.89 -11.81 -20.99
N ASN A 520 4.14 -12.23 -21.15
CA ASN A 520 5.08 -12.26 -20.03
C ASN A 520 5.26 -10.87 -19.39
N ALA A 521 5.43 -9.83 -20.22
CA ALA A 521 5.57 -8.47 -19.72
C ALA A 521 4.33 -7.99 -18.95
N VAL A 522 3.14 -8.25 -19.50
CA VAL A 522 1.87 -7.87 -18.87
C VAL A 522 1.69 -8.61 -17.54
N TYR A 523 1.89 -9.92 -17.50
CA TYR A 523 1.74 -10.71 -16.26
C TYR A 523 2.74 -10.31 -15.19
N SER A 524 4.01 -10.08 -15.57
CA SER A 524 5.04 -9.67 -14.64
C SER A 524 4.80 -8.27 -14.07
N LEU A 525 4.38 -7.32 -14.92
CA LEU A 525 4.07 -5.97 -14.46
C LEU A 525 2.79 -5.91 -13.61
N TYR A 526 1.82 -6.79 -13.87
CA TYR A 526 0.61 -6.88 -13.06
C TYR A 526 0.94 -7.45 -11.67
N ASN A 527 1.68 -8.55 -11.62
CA ASN A 527 2.15 -9.15 -10.37
C ASN A 527 3.03 -8.19 -9.56
N GLY A 528 3.84 -7.37 -10.24
CA GLY A 528 4.63 -6.30 -9.62
C GLY A 528 3.83 -5.04 -9.23
N GLY A 529 2.50 -5.00 -9.41
CA GLY A 529 1.65 -3.85 -9.07
C GLY A 529 1.84 -2.60 -9.94
N ILE A 530 2.65 -2.71 -11.01
CA ILE A 530 2.99 -1.62 -11.93
C ILE A 530 1.82 -1.35 -12.88
N ILE A 531 1.11 -2.39 -13.31
CA ILE A 531 -0.17 -2.27 -14.03
C ILE A 531 -1.29 -2.91 -13.22
N SER A 532 -2.53 -2.47 -13.46
CA SER A 532 -3.72 -2.95 -12.72
C SER A 532 -4.90 -3.32 -13.62
N GLY A 533 -4.76 -3.23 -14.95
CA GLY A 533 -5.89 -3.35 -15.88
C GLY A 533 -6.92 -2.23 -15.72
N ARG A 534 -8.14 -2.46 -16.21
CA ARG A 534 -9.33 -1.61 -16.09
C ARG A 534 -10.48 -2.40 -15.47
N SER A 535 -11.69 -1.83 -15.44
CA SER A 535 -12.88 -2.47 -14.91
C SER A 535 -13.13 -3.86 -15.52
N ASN A 536 -13.73 -4.76 -14.72
CA ASN A 536 -14.07 -6.13 -15.11
C ASN A 536 -12.86 -7.01 -15.50
N ALA A 537 -11.71 -6.86 -14.83
CA ALA A 537 -10.51 -7.68 -15.10
C ALA A 537 -10.03 -7.63 -16.57
N MET A 538 -10.21 -6.50 -17.26
CA MET A 538 -9.81 -6.30 -18.66
C MET A 538 -8.50 -5.51 -18.78
N PHE A 539 -7.64 -5.85 -19.75
CA PHE A 539 -6.40 -5.12 -20.02
C PHE A 539 -6.48 -4.13 -21.20
N TYR A 540 -7.26 -4.43 -22.23
CA TYR A 540 -7.39 -3.72 -23.52
C TYR A 540 -6.06 -3.62 -24.31
N PRO A 541 -5.49 -4.74 -24.78
CA PRO A 541 -4.13 -4.80 -25.35
C PRO A 541 -3.88 -3.81 -26.50
N SER A 542 -4.83 -3.71 -27.42
CA SER A 542 -4.72 -2.92 -28.65
C SER A 542 -5.11 -1.45 -28.51
N GLU A 543 -5.64 -1.04 -27.35
CA GLU A 543 -5.96 0.37 -27.14
C GLU A 543 -4.70 1.22 -26.98
N ASN A 544 -4.79 2.48 -27.40
CA ASN A 544 -3.67 3.42 -27.31
C ASN A 544 -3.54 3.97 -25.89
N MET A 545 -2.30 4.17 -25.44
CA MET A 545 -2.00 4.83 -24.18
C MET A 545 -2.27 6.33 -24.27
N THR A 546 -2.98 6.87 -23.28
CA THR A 546 -3.05 8.33 -23.09
C THR A 546 -1.80 8.86 -22.39
N ARG A 547 -1.61 10.19 -22.40
CA ARG A 547 -0.50 10.85 -21.69
C ARG A 547 -0.58 10.63 -20.18
N ALA A 548 -1.77 10.69 -19.61
CA ALA A 548 -1.99 10.42 -18.19
C ALA A 548 -1.69 8.97 -17.83
N GLU A 549 -2.16 8.01 -18.62
CA GLU A 549 -1.88 6.58 -18.39
C GLU A 549 -0.39 6.28 -18.52
N SER A 550 0.28 6.87 -19.51
CA SER A 550 1.72 6.71 -19.72
C SER A 550 2.52 7.28 -18.55
N ALA A 551 2.12 8.45 -18.03
CA ALA A 551 2.74 9.04 -16.85
C ALA A 551 2.60 8.15 -15.61
N VAL A 552 1.42 7.60 -15.36
CA VAL A 552 1.22 6.68 -14.22
C VAL A 552 2.03 5.41 -14.37
N LEU A 553 2.06 4.81 -15.57
CA LEU A 553 2.85 3.62 -15.84
C LEU A 553 4.34 3.84 -15.56
N ILE A 554 4.90 4.94 -16.07
CA ILE A 554 6.33 5.27 -15.87
C ILE A 554 6.61 5.63 -14.42
N TYR A 555 5.73 6.39 -13.77
CA TYR A 555 5.88 6.74 -12.36
C TYR A 555 5.93 5.51 -11.46
N LYS A 556 5.03 4.54 -11.68
CA LYS A 556 5.06 3.25 -10.97
C LYS A 556 6.31 2.44 -11.29
N ALA A 557 6.77 2.43 -12.53
CA ALA A 557 8.00 1.75 -12.91
C ALA A 557 9.22 2.37 -12.22
N LEU A 558 9.30 3.70 -12.09
CA LEU A 558 10.36 4.36 -11.33
C LEU A 558 10.34 3.97 -9.84
N GLY A 559 9.15 3.83 -9.25
CA GLY A 559 9.01 3.35 -7.88
C GLY A 559 9.49 1.91 -7.67
N ALA A 560 9.65 1.11 -8.74
CA ALA A 560 10.23 -0.23 -8.68
C ALA A 560 11.75 -0.26 -8.93
N LEU A 561 12.35 0.88 -9.34
CA LEU A 561 13.79 1.05 -9.51
C LEU A 561 14.50 1.60 -8.26
N GLU A 562 13.72 2.22 -7.37
CA GLU A 562 14.15 2.76 -6.07
C GLU A 562 14.01 1.67 -4.99
#